data_AF-A0A7X9HIJ4-F1
#
_entry.id   AF-A0A7X9HIJ4-F1
#
_cell.length_a   1.000
_cell.length_b   1.000
_cell.length_c   1.000
_cell.angle_alpha   90.00
_cell.angle_beta   90.00
_cell.angle_gamma   90.00
#
_symmetry.space_group_name_H-M   'P 1'
#
loop_
_entity.id
_entity.type
_entity.pdbx_description
1 polymer ?
#
loop_
_entity_poly.entity_id
_entity_poly.type
_entity_poly.pdbx_seq_one_letter_code
_entity_poly.pdbx_strand_id
1 'polypeptide(L)'
;MKLSQYKYNLPSDLIAKFPAEKRDESRLMVLHRKDQTIEHRIFKDIIEYVDDKDVMVFNNTKVFPARLYGNKEKTGAEIEVFLLRELNKEQRLWDVLVDPARKIRIGNKLYFGENDALVAEVIDNTTSRGRTLRFLYDGDYEDFKRTLYSLGETPLHKFIKREVLPEDRERYQTIFDKHE
;
A
#
# COMPACT_ATOMS: atom_id res chain seq x y z
N MET A 1 -15.14 -18.33 -15.16
CA MET A 1 -15.51 -17.02 -15.73
C MET A 1 -14.33 -16.48 -16.55
N LYS A 2 -14.57 -15.85 -17.69
CA LYS A 2 -13.50 -15.28 -18.53
C LYS A 2 -13.25 -13.83 -18.10
N LEU A 3 -12.00 -13.42 -17.96
CA LEU A 3 -11.64 -12.02 -17.59
C LEU A 3 -12.25 -10.99 -18.55
N SER A 4 -12.46 -11.38 -19.82
CA SER A 4 -13.12 -10.54 -20.84
C SER A 4 -14.55 -10.12 -20.47
N GLN A 5 -15.25 -10.87 -19.62
CA GLN A 5 -16.62 -10.55 -19.19
C GLN A 5 -16.68 -9.31 -18.25
N TYR A 6 -15.53 -8.84 -17.76
CA TYR A 6 -15.41 -7.69 -16.87
C TYR A 6 -14.72 -6.50 -17.52
N LYS A 7 -14.48 -6.54 -18.85
CA LYS A 7 -13.89 -5.42 -19.58
C LYS A 7 -14.96 -4.36 -19.84
N TYR A 8 -14.62 -3.12 -19.54
CA TYR A 8 -15.41 -1.94 -19.90
C TYR A 8 -14.48 -0.83 -20.38
N ASN A 9 -15.04 0.15 -21.10
CA ASN A 9 -14.29 1.31 -21.54
C ASN A 9 -14.12 2.29 -20.37
N LEU A 10 -12.88 2.46 -19.89
CA LEU A 10 -12.53 3.45 -18.87
C LEU A 10 -11.56 4.47 -19.48
N PRO A 11 -12.05 5.64 -19.91
CA PRO A 11 -11.18 6.75 -20.33
C PRO A 11 -10.18 7.09 -19.22
N SER A 12 -8.92 7.28 -19.58
CA SER A 12 -7.83 7.58 -18.63
C SER A 12 -8.08 8.85 -17.83
N ASP A 13 -8.78 9.82 -18.42
CA ASP A 13 -9.03 11.13 -17.82
C ASP A 13 -10.10 11.09 -16.73
N LEU A 14 -10.86 9.98 -16.65
CA LEU A 14 -11.81 9.72 -15.57
C LEU A 14 -11.18 9.00 -14.37
N ILE A 15 -9.90 8.62 -14.45
CA ILE A 15 -9.15 8.05 -13.33
C ILE A 15 -8.62 9.19 -12.47
N ALA A 16 -9.19 9.34 -11.28
CA ALA A 16 -8.75 10.36 -10.32
C ALA A 16 -7.27 10.16 -9.94
N LYS A 17 -6.46 11.21 -10.10
CA LYS A 17 -5.05 11.24 -9.71
C LYS A 17 -4.84 11.78 -8.28
N PHE A 18 -5.80 12.58 -7.83
CA PHE A 18 -5.86 13.16 -6.50
C PHE A 18 -7.27 12.95 -5.96
N PRO A 19 -7.42 12.75 -4.64
CA PRO A 19 -8.73 12.71 -4.02
C PRO A 19 -9.40 14.11 -4.07
N ALA A 20 -10.72 14.15 -3.89
CA ALA A 20 -11.45 15.42 -3.75
C ALA A 20 -10.93 16.23 -2.55
N GLU A 21 -10.99 17.56 -2.57
CA GLU A 21 -10.51 18.41 -1.48
C GLU A 21 -11.17 18.01 -0.14
N LYS A 22 -12.50 17.96 -0.12
CA LYS A 22 -13.29 17.37 0.97
C LYS A 22 -13.75 15.96 0.61
N ARG A 23 -13.64 15.03 1.56
CA ARG A 23 -13.90 13.59 1.32
C ARG A 23 -15.37 13.31 0.98
N ASP A 24 -16.28 14.01 1.65
CA ASP A 24 -17.73 13.86 1.57
C ASP A 24 -18.37 14.59 0.37
N GLU A 25 -17.59 15.39 -0.37
CA GLU A 25 -18.03 16.04 -1.62
C GLU A 25 -17.85 15.13 -2.86
N SER A 26 -17.34 13.91 -2.68
CA SER A 26 -17.25 12.92 -3.75
C SER A 26 -18.64 12.48 -4.25
N ARG A 27 -18.73 12.09 -5.53
CA ARG A 27 -19.98 11.57 -6.11
C ARG A 27 -20.28 10.18 -5.55
N LEU A 28 -21.55 9.93 -5.27
CA LEU A 28 -22.08 8.63 -4.83
C LEU A 28 -23.02 8.08 -5.90
N MET A 29 -22.73 6.88 -6.41
CA MET A 29 -23.64 6.13 -7.28
C MET A 29 -24.38 5.10 -6.44
N VAL A 30 -25.70 5.24 -6.35
CA VAL A 30 -26.57 4.32 -5.61
C VAL A 30 -27.22 3.35 -6.60
N LEU A 31 -27.03 2.06 -6.34
CA LEU A 31 -27.55 0.96 -7.17
C LEU A 31 -28.67 0.24 -6.42
N HIS A 32 -29.91 0.46 -6.85
CA HIS A 32 -31.09 -0.19 -6.28
C HIS A 32 -31.24 -1.58 -6.91
N ARG A 33 -30.60 -2.60 -6.31
CA ARG A 33 -30.49 -3.96 -6.88
C ARG A 33 -31.84 -4.61 -7.22
N LYS A 34 -32.88 -4.34 -6.42
CA LYS A 34 -34.23 -4.91 -6.62
C LYS A 34 -34.92 -4.32 -7.84
N ASP A 35 -34.84 -3.00 -7.98
CA ASP A 35 -35.54 -2.25 -9.02
C ASP A 35 -34.68 -2.05 -10.28
N GLN A 36 -33.40 -2.44 -10.21
CA GLN A 36 -32.38 -2.27 -11.25
C GLN A 36 -32.23 -0.81 -11.71
N THR A 37 -32.44 0.14 -10.81
CA THR A 37 -32.28 1.57 -11.09
C THR A 37 -30.96 2.10 -10.54
N ILE A 38 -30.49 3.19 -11.15
CA ILE A 38 -29.28 3.91 -10.74
C ILE A 38 -29.68 5.32 -10.35
N GLU A 39 -29.16 5.75 -9.22
CA GLU A 39 -29.32 7.09 -8.70
C GLU A 39 -27.96 7.74 -8.47
N HIS A 40 -27.88 9.05 -8.65
CA HIS A 40 -26.66 9.84 -8.49
C HIS A 40 -26.83 10.86 -7.37
N ARG A 41 -25.95 10.78 -6.38
CA ARG A 41 -25.93 11.61 -5.17
C ARG A 41 -24.53 12.14 -4.88
N ILE A 42 -24.39 12.88 -3.79
CA ILE A 42 -23.10 13.24 -3.20
C ILE A 42 -22.89 12.38 -1.94
N PHE A 43 -21.66 12.05 -1.59
CA PHE A 43 -21.37 11.08 -0.52
C PHE A 43 -21.96 11.49 0.84
N LYS A 44 -22.04 12.79 1.15
CA LYS A 44 -22.73 13.28 2.36
C LYS A 44 -24.19 12.82 2.48
N ASP A 45 -24.86 12.51 1.38
CA ASP A 45 -26.25 12.05 1.34
C ASP A 45 -26.38 10.58 1.79
N ILE A 46 -25.27 9.88 2.09
CA ILE A 46 -25.28 8.48 2.56
C ILE A 46 -26.14 8.27 3.81
N ILE A 47 -26.26 9.30 4.65
CA ILE A 47 -27.09 9.26 5.86
C ILE A 47 -28.58 9.07 5.57
N GLU A 48 -29.04 9.35 4.35
CA GLU A 48 -30.42 9.12 3.92
C GLU A 48 -30.72 7.63 3.67
N TYR A 49 -29.69 6.78 3.58
CA TYR A 49 -29.79 5.36 3.24
C TYR A 49 -29.55 4.42 4.43
N VAL A 50 -29.38 4.96 5.63
CA VAL A 50 -28.98 4.19 6.81
C VAL A 50 -29.82 4.61 7.99
N ASP A 51 -30.37 3.64 8.71
CA ASP A 51 -31.20 3.88 9.90
C ASP A 51 -30.54 3.38 11.20
N ASP A 52 -31.27 3.49 12.31
CA ASP A 52 -30.80 3.13 13.65
C ASP A 52 -30.63 1.62 13.89
N LYS A 53 -31.04 0.79 12.93
CA LYS A 53 -30.93 -0.68 12.99
C LYS A 53 -29.81 -1.21 12.12
N ASP A 54 -29.18 -0.36 11.31
CA ASP A 54 -28.09 -0.74 10.43
C ASP A 54 -26.74 -0.79 11.15
N VAL A 55 -25.82 -1.60 10.60
CA VAL A 55 -24.44 -1.71 11.08
C VAL A 55 -23.48 -1.29 9.98
N MET A 56 -22.70 -0.24 10.26
CA MET A 56 -21.58 0.16 9.40
C MET A 56 -20.29 -0.53 9.85
N VAL A 57 -19.69 -1.29 8.95
CA VAL A 57 -18.40 -1.95 9.19
C VAL A 57 -17.31 -1.18 8.46
N PHE A 58 -16.36 -0.64 9.22
CA PHE A 58 -15.23 0.12 8.69
C PHE A 58 -13.92 -0.67 8.82
N ASN A 59 -13.01 -0.46 7.88
CA ASN A 59 -11.62 -0.88 8.06
C ASN A 59 -10.88 0.16 8.93
N ASN A 60 -10.29 -0.32 10.03
CA ASN A 60 -9.61 0.50 11.05
C ASN A 60 -8.08 0.33 11.04
N THR A 61 -7.52 -0.19 9.94
CA THR A 61 -6.08 -0.45 9.78
C THR A 61 -5.36 0.80 9.26
N LYS A 62 -4.20 1.12 9.85
CA LYS A 62 -3.27 2.15 9.39
C LYS A 62 -2.25 1.55 8.46
N VAL A 63 -2.09 2.15 7.29
CA VAL A 63 -1.05 1.75 6.34
C VAL A 63 0.24 2.48 6.69
N PHE A 64 1.21 1.76 7.21
CA PHE A 64 2.57 2.27 7.37
C PHE A 64 3.24 2.47 6.00
N PRO A 65 4.28 3.33 5.89
CA PRO A 65 5.02 3.51 4.63
C PRO A 65 5.67 2.20 4.20
N ALA A 66 4.99 1.49 3.29
CA ALA A 66 5.29 0.11 2.98
C ALA A 66 6.20 -0.05 1.77
N ARG A 67 6.37 0.98 0.93
CA ARG A 67 7.15 0.88 -0.31
C ARG A 67 8.57 1.42 -0.11
N LEU A 68 9.56 0.57 -0.29
CA LEU A 68 10.98 0.91 -0.26
C LEU A 68 11.57 0.76 -1.67
N TYR A 69 12.46 1.67 -2.03
CA TYR A 69 13.30 1.56 -3.21
C TYR A 69 14.73 1.27 -2.78
N GLY A 70 15.36 0.32 -3.46
CA GLY A 70 16.71 -0.10 -3.13
C GLY A 70 17.44 -0.73 -4.30
N ASN A 71 18.67 -1.14 -4.02
CA ASN A 71 19.57 -1.70 -5.01
C ASN A 71 20.04 -3.08 -4.58
N LYS A 72 20.16 -3.99 -5.56
CA LYS A 72 20.77 -5.29 -5.35
C LYS A 72 22.29 -5.20 -5.27
N GLU A 73 22.89 -5.94 -4.34
CA GLU A 73 24.34 -6.15 -4.24
C GLU A 73 25.00 -6.45 -5.60
N LYS A 74 26.17 -5.85 -5.85
CA LYS A 74 27.05 -6.02 -7.03
C LYS A 74 26.49 -5.54 -8.36
N THR A 75 25.19 -5.69 -8.61
CA THR A 75 24.60 -5.36 -9.92
C THR A 75 24.01 -3.96 -9.98
N GLY A 76 23.78 -3.29 -8.84
CA GLY A 76 23.14 -1.97 -8.79
C GLY A 76 21.75 -1.96 -9.42
N ALA A 77 21.08 -3.11 -9.47
CA ALA A 77 19.79 -3.23 -10.10
C ALA A 77 18.73 -2.69 -9.13
N GLU A 78 17.98 -1.70 -9.59
CA GLU A 78 16.87 -1.12 -8.84
C GLU A 78 15.79 -2.17 -8.57
N ILE A 79 15.29 -2.15 -7.33
CA ILE A 79 14.22 -3.01 -6.84
C ILE A 79 13.22 -2.21 -6.03
N GLU A 80 11.95 -2.59 -6.16
CA GLU A 80 10.86 -2.15 -5.29
C GLU A 80 10.60 -3.25 -4.27
N VAL A 81 10.56 -2.89 -2.98
CA VAL A 81 10.19 -3.77 -1.88
C VAL A 81 8.93 -3.22 -1.21
N PHE A 82 7.89 -4.04 -1.16
CA PHE A 82 6.64 -3.73 -0.49
C PHE A 82 6.54 -4.53 0.80
N LEU A 83 6.68 -3.87 1.94
CA LEU A 83 6.52 -4.45 3.27
C LEU A 83 5.07 -4.88 3.49
N LEU A 84 4.84 -6.14 3.88
CA LEU A 84 3.50 -6.65 4.17
C LEU A 84 3.24 -6.67 5.67
N ARG A 85 4.12 -7.32 6.41
CA ARG A 85 4.00 -7.46 7.87
C ARG A 85 5.33 -7.85 8.48
N GLU A 86 5.50 -7.48 9.74
CA GLU A 86 6.58 -7.99 10.55
C GLU A 86 6.28 -9.43 11.01
N LEU A 87 7.26 -10.32 10.85
CA LEU A 87 7.17 -11.72 11.28
C LEU A 87 7.87 -11.95 12.62
N ASN A 88 8.97 -11.25 12.87
CA ASN A 88 9.73 -11.38 14.11
C ASN A 88 10.48 -10.09 14.44
N LYS A 89 10.15 -9.46 15.58
CA LYS A 89 10.75 -8.21 16.06
C LYS A 89 12.22 -8.34 16.44
N GLU A 90 12.60 -9.40 17.16
CA GLU A 90 13.96 -9.62 17.66
C GLU A 90 14.95 -9.86 16.53
N GLN A 91 14.53 -10.61 15.51
CA GLN A 91 15.32 -10.94 14.34
C GLN A 91 15.14 -9.95 13.19
N ARG A 92 14.21 -8.99 13.33
CA ARG A 92 13.81 -8.00 12.32
C ARG A 92 13.43 -8.67 10.99
N LEU A 93 12.60 -9.70 11.08
CA LEU A 93 12.10 -10.44 9.92
C LEU A 93 10.81 -9.84 9.41
N TRP A 94 10.76 -9.64 8.10
CA TRP A 94 9.62 -9.05 7.41
C TRP A 94 9.21 -9.89 6.22
N ASP A 95 7.90 -10.08 6.08
CA ASP A 95 7.28 -10.61 4.87
C ASP A 95 7.09 -9.45 3.90
N VAL A 96 7.59 -9.58 2.68
CA VAL A 96 7.59 -8.51 1.69
C VAL A 96 7.24 -9.03 0.30
N LEU A 97 6.74 -8.17 -0.58
CA LEU A 97 6.75 -8.41 -2.03
C LEU A 97 7.92 -7.68 -2.67
N VAL A 98 8.56 -8.30 -3.65
CA VAL A 98 9.68 -7.68 -4.38
C VAL A 98 9.37 -7.58 -5.86
N ASP A 99 9.73 -6.47 -6.49
CA ASP A 99 9.62 -6.27 -7.94
C ASP A 99 10.94 -5.68 -8.49
N PRO A 100 11.63 -6.36 -9.43
CA PRO A 100 11.34 -7.67 -10.03
C PRO A 100 11.81 -8.87 -9.18
N ALA A 101 10.86 -9.66 -8.63
CA ALA A 101 11.13 -10.84 -7.80
C ALA A 101 12.08 -11.87 -8.42
N ARG A 102 12.02 -12.08 -9.75
CA ARG A 102 12.84 -13.09 -10.45
C ARG A 102 14.35 -12.84 -10.31
N LYS A 103 14.76 -11.60 -10.05
CA LYS A 103 16.17 -11.22 -9.91
C LYS A 103 16.72 -11.42 -8.50
N ILE A 104 15.86 -11.76 -7.53
CA ILE A 104 16.16 -11.74 -6.10
C ILE A 104 16.05 -13.16 -5.54
N ARG A 105 17.19 -13.67 -5.06
CA ARG A 105 17.37 -15.02 -4.51
C ARG A 105 17.79 -14.95 -3.04
N ILE A 106 17.58 -16.06 -2.33
CA ILE A 106 18.07 -16.25 -0.96
C ILE A 106 19.58 -15.97 -0.88
N GLY A 107 20.01 -15.30 0.19
CA GLY A 107 21.36 -14.84 0.44
C GLY A 107 21.75 -13.55 -0.29
N ASN A 108 20.88 -12.97 -1.12
CA ASN A 108 21.14 -11.66 -1.72
C ASN A 108 20.98 -10.56 -0.67
N LYS A 109 21.90 -9.59 -0.70
CA LYS A 109 21.79 -8.34 0.07
C LYS A 109 21.17 -7.23 -0.77
N LEU A 110 20.27 -6.50 -0.12
CA LEU A 110 19.51 -5.38 -0.65
C LEU A 110 19.88 -4.15 0.17
N TYR A 111 20.14 -3.04 -0.52
CA TYR A 111 20.59 -1.79 0.10
C TYR A 111 19.56 -0.70 -0.17
N PHE A 112 19.16 0.04 0.85
CA PHE A 112 18.11 1.05 0.80
C PHE A 112 18.62 2.39 1.35
N GLY A 113 18.14 3.49 0.75
CA GLY A 113 18.51 4.85 1.12
C GLY A 113 19.88 5.30 0.61
N GLU A 114 20.20 6.56 0.85
CA GLU A 114 21.53 7.10 0.55
C GLU A 114 22.59 6.49 1.47
N ASN A 115 23.79 6.24 0.93
CA ASN A 115 24.92 5.63 1.65
C ASN A 115 24.58 4.29 2.32
N ASP A 116 23.66 3.51 1.74
CA ASP A 116 23.29 2.19 2.24
C ASP A 116 22.77 2.21 3.69
N ALA A 117 22.01 3.26 4.04
CA ALA A 117 21.48 3.52 5.38
C ALA A 117 20.72 2.33 6.01
N LEU A 118 20.13 1.46 5.19
CA LEU A 118 19.51 0.23 5.64
C LEU A 118 19.85 -0.93 4.70
N VAL A 119 20.24 -2.07 5.28
CA VAL A 119 20.60 -3.28 4.53
C VAL A 119 19.67 -4.41 4.93
N ALA A 120 19.22 -5.22 3.96
CA ALA A 120 18.46 -6.43 4.22
C ALA A 120 19.02 -7.64 3.47
N GLU A 121 18.98 -8.80 4.12
CA GLU A 121 19.29 -10.08 3.51
C GLU A 121 18.02 -10.87 3.21
N VAL A 122 17.95 -11.46 2.03
CA VAL A 122 16.86 -12.37 1.65
C VAL A 122 17.08 -13.72 2.31
N ILE A 123 16.24 -14.10 3.26
CA ILE A 123 16.39 -15.36 3.99
C ILE A 123 15.50 -16.49 3.45
N ASP A 124 14.36 -16.15 2.85
CA ASP A 124 13.43 -17.15 2.32
C ASP A 124 12.55 -16.61 1.18
N ASN A 125 11.92 -17.52 0.44
CA ASN A 125 10.86 -17.22 -0.52
C ASN A 125 9.50 -17.58 0.10
N THR A 126 8.51 -16.70 -0.04
CA THR A 126 7.14 -16.98 0.42
C THR A 126 6.25 -17.32 -0.78
N THR A 127 5.24 -16.49 -1.07
CA THR A 127 4.36 -16.67 -2.22
C THR A 127 5.00 -16.17 -3.52
N SER A 128 4.31 -16.27 -4.66
CA SER A 128 4.80 -15.96 -6.02
C SER A 128 5.87 -14.84 -6.13
N ARG A 129 5.60 -13.64 -5.58
CA ARG A 129 6.54 -12.50 -5.57
C ARG A 129 7.08 -12.17 -4.16
N GLY A 130 6.74 -12.99 -3.18
CA GLY A 130 7.03 -12.78 -1.79
C GLY A 130 8.41 -13.27 -1.37
N ARG A 131 9.04 -12.54 -0.46
CA ARG A 131 10.32 -12.86 0.16
C ARG A 131 10.23 -12.60 1.66
N THR A 132 11.01 -13.35 2.41
CA THR A 132 11.29 -12.99 3.80
C THR A 132 12.62 -12.26 3.84
N LEU A 133 12.62 -11.03 4.34
CA LEU A 133 13.82 -10.23 4.52
C LEU A 133 14.21 -10.19 5.99
N ARG A 134 15.51 -10.23 6.24
CA ARG A 134 16.12 -9.92 7.53
C ARG A 134 16.85 -8.59 7.43
N PHE A 135 16.41 -7.60 8.18
CA PHE A 135 17.10 -6.31 8.21
C PHE A 135 18.33 -6.35 9.12
N LEU A 136 19.48 -6.01 8.54
CA LEU A 136 20.77 -5.91 9.21
C LEU A 136 20.94 -4.46 9.68
N TYR A 137 20.66 -4.21 10.96
CA TYR A 137 20.70 -2.87 11.54
C TYR A 137 21.36 -2.92 12.93
N ASP A 138 22.37 -2.10 13.16
CA ASP A 138 23.07 -2.07 14.45
C ASP A 138 22.49 -0.92 15.29
N GLY A 139 21.52 -1.23 16.15
CA GLY A 139 20.80 -0.24 16.95
C GLY A 139 19.57 -0.83 17.63
N ASP A 140 18.86 0.00 18.39
CA ASP A 140 17.60 -0.41 18.99
C ASP A 140 16.50 -0.59 17.92
N TYR A 141 15.41 -1.25 18.32
CA TYR A 141 14.33 -1.58 17.40
C TYR A 141 13.52 -0.34 16.98
N GLU A 142 13.33 0.64 17.86
CA GLU A 142 12.53 1.82 17.56
C GLU A 142 13.28 2.74 16.57
N ASP A 143 14.60 2.81 16.70
CA ASP A 143 15.50 3.44 15.75
C ASP A 143 15.46 2.75 14.39
N PHE A 144 15.53 1.42 14.36
CA PHE A 144 15.34 0.64 13.13
C PHE A 144 13.98 0.95 12.47
N LYS A 145 12.89 0.93 13.25
CA LYS A 145 11.53 1.17 12.73
C LYS A 145 11.40 2.58 12.19
N ARG A 146 11.99 3.58 12.87
CA ARG A 146 12.04 4.97 12.40
C ARG A 146 12.81 5.09 11.08
N THR A 147 13.97 4.46 10.97
CA THR A 147 14.75 4.43 9.72
C THR A 147 13.96 3.76 8.60
N LEU A 148 13.37 2.59 8.86
CA LEU A 148 12.55 1.85 7.89
C LEU A 148 11.40 2.72 7.34
N TYR A 149 10.69 3.43 8.21
CA TYR A 149 9.57 4.28 7.81
C TYR A 149 10.00 5.59 7.17
N SER A 150 11.20 6.10 7.49
CA SER A 150 11.76 7.29 6.82
C SER A 150 12.17 7.01 5.38
N LEU A 151 12.57 5.77 5.08
CA LEU A 151 12.91 5.32 3.73
C LEU A 151 11.67 4.86 2.94
N GLY A 152 10.57 4.61 3.63
CA GLY A 152 9.33 4.11 3.05
C GLY A 152 8.46 5.22 2.47
N GLU A 153 7.81 4.93 1.35
CA GLU A 153 6.81 5.77 0.74
C GLU A 153 5.40 5.20 0.91
N THR A 154 4.39 6.09 0.85
CA THR A 154 2.99 5.68 0.78
C THR A 154 2.76 4.85 -0.49
N PRO A 155 2.20 3.65 -0.39
CA PRO A 155 2.06 2.74 -1.54
C PRO A 155 0.91 3.15 -2.48
N LEU A 156 1.12 4.20 -3.27
CA LEU A 156 0.17 4.57 -4.33
C LEU A 156 0.11 3.48 -5.41
N HIS A 157 -1.08 3.20 -5.94
CA HIS A 157 -1.23 2.18 -6.98
C HIS A 157 -0.50 2.60 -8.26
N LYS A 158 0.09 1.63 -8.99
CA LYS A 158 0.87 1.83 -10.23
C LYS A 158 0.18 2.60 -11.37
N PHE A 159 -1.15 2.80 -11.31
CA PHE A 159 -1.86 3.59 -12.33
C PHE A 159 -1.78 5.10 -12.04
N ILE A 160 -1.49 5.47 -10.79
CA ILE A 160 -1.27 6.86 -10.36
C ILE A 160 0.15 7.24 -10.76
N LYS A 161 0.30 7.84 -11.94
CA LYS A 161 1.59 8.25 -12.51
C LYS A 161 2.00 9.64 -12.02
N ARG A 162 2.21 9.78 -10.72
CA ARG A 162 2.80 10.96 -10.08
C ARG A 162 3.62 10.54 -8.87
N GLU A 163 4.48 11.43 -8.40
CA GLU A 163 5.23 11.25 -7.17
C GLU A 163 4.30 11.25 -5.95
N VAL A 164 4.77 10.59 -4.89
CA VAL A 164 4.12 10.58 -3.57
C VAL A 164 4.35 11.95 -2.93
N LEU A 165 3.26 12.58 -2.48
CA LEU A 165 3.29 13.85 -1.77
C LEU A 165 3.13 13.59 -0.26
N PRO A 166 3.60 14.51 0.61
CA PRO A 166 3.42 14.38 2.06
C PRO A 166 1.95 14.19 2.46
N GLU A 167 1.03 14.86 1.76
CA GLU A 167 -0.42 14.77 1.96
C GLU A 167 -0.95 13.34 1.73
N ASP A 168 -0.33 12.55 0.85
CA ASP A 168 -0.77 11.18 0.59
C ASP A 168 -0.69 10.32 1.85
N ARG A 169 0.28 10.57 2.74
CA ARG A 169 0.42 9.81 3.98
C ARG A 169 -0.84 9.90 4.84
N GLU A 170 -1.44 11.08 4.92
CA GLU A 170 -2.68 11.32 5.66
C GLU A 170 -3.90 10.90 4.84
N ARG A 171 -3.92 11.26 3.54
CA ARG A 171 -5.08 11.06 2.67
C ARG A 171 -5.34 9.60 2.31
N TYR A 172 -4.30 8.77 2.34
CA TYR A 172 -4.38 7.32 2.10
C TYR A 172 -5.13 6.60 3.23
N GLN A 173 -5.09 7.13 4.45
CA GLN A 173 -5.78 6.52 5.57
C GLN A 173 -7.29 6.79 5.51
N THR A 174 -8.05 5.86 6.07
CA THR A 174 -9.45 6.10 6.42
C THR A 174 -9.50 7.03 7.63
N ILE A 175 -10.61 7.74 7.83
CA ILE A 175 -10.81 8.56 9.04
C ILE A 175 -11.04 7.72 10.32
N PHE A 176 -11.06 6.39 10.19
CA PHE A 176 -11.34 5.43 11.27
C PHE A 176 -10.09 4.62 11.65
N ASP A 177 -8.93 4.99 11.12
CA ASP A 177 -7.68 4.27 11.24
C ASP A 177 -7.11 4.37 12.67
N LYS A 178 -7.18 3.27 13.43
CA LYS A 178 -6.77 3.25 14.85
C LYS A 178 -5.66 2.27 15.15
N HIS A 179 -5.49 1.24 14.32
CA HIS A 179 -4.55 0.14 14.57
C HIS A 179 -3.60 -0.01 13.40
N GLU A 180 -2.29 -0.06 13.66
CA GLU A 180 -1.26 -0.44 12.68
C GLU A 180 -1.25 -1.96 12.48
#